data_AF-A0A2A2KAH4-F1
#
_entry.id   AF-A0A2A2KAH4-F1
#
_cell.length_a   1.000
_cell.length_b   1.000
_cell.length_c   1.000
_cell.angle_alpha   90.00
_cell.angle_beta   90.00
_cell.angle_gamma   90.00
#
_symmetry.space_group_name_H-M   'P 1'
#
loop_
_entity.id
_entity.type
_entity.pdbx_description
1 polymer ?
#
loop_
_entity_poly.entity_id
_entity_poly.type
_entity_poly.pdbx_seq_one_letter_code
_entity_poly.pdbx_strand_id
1 'polypeptide(L)'
;MVTTNGTANGAANGHHNYQNGHSNGNGYSNGHSQSRQRSGYTEAETRLIVNSPLVKTTENGVLESTYVYRKNHFEQTEEGLRVTPKEHAYHFKTHLKPRKTGVLLVGIGGNNGSTAVGSIFANRKNMSWRTKDGVQTANYFGSVTQASTVHLGWNGEEQIYVPFKDIIPILSPSDLIIDGWDINSANLYEACQRARVFEPELQDQLRPFLEPITPMPSIYYPDFIAANQGNRANNVIPGSNKQEHLQHIRNDIRNFKEKHQLDCVIVLWTANTERYTDVRAGLNTTAEEVLDSIKNNEDEVSPSNIFAVASILEGAHYINGSPQNTLVPGIIQLAEKHNVFVGGDDFKSGQTKFKSALVDFLVSSGLKPESIVSYNHLGNNDGKNLSEARQFRSKEISKSSVVDDMVESNRILYPESKNPDHTIVIKYVPFVGDSKRAMDEYICSIFMGGKQTFVIHNTCEDSLLATPLIYDLVILTELASRISYSTDNENYRQFHSVLSVLSLLLKAPVVPSGTPVGNAFMRQFLTLTKLVTVLAGVSSDSEIQLEFFAPSNTEGKDKVAV
;
A
#
# COMPACT_ATOMS: atom_id res chain seq x y z
N MET A 1 9.42 -31.47 -20.81
CA MET A 1 9.36 -32.79 -21.47
C MET A 1 8.52 -32.63 -22.72
N VAL A 2 9.07 -32.96 -23.88
CA VAL A 2 8.42 -32.83 -25.20
C VAL A 2 7.74 -34.16 -25.53
N THR A 3 6.48 -34.13 -25.93
CA THR A 3 5.85 -35.23 -26.68
C THR A 3 4.89 -34.65 -27.72
N THR A 4 5.16 -35.00 -28.97
CA THR A 4 4.39 -34.77 -30.20
C THR A 4 3.39 -35.91 -30.41
N ASN A 5 2.24 -35.59 -31.03
CA ASN A 5 1.37 -36.44 -31.85
C ASN A 5 0.41 -35.46 -32.55
N GLY A 6 0.22 -35.42 -33.87
CA GLY A 6 -0.01 -36.53 -34.79
C GLY A 6 -1.45 -36.41 -35.30
N THR A 7 -1.59 -35.91 -36.53
CA THR A 7 -2.80 -35.51 -37.27
C THR A 7 -3.77 -36.65 -37.63
N ALA A 8 -5.07 -36.35 -37.80
CA ALA A 8 -5.91 -36.82 -38.93
C ALA A 8 -7.37 -36.28 -38.92
N ASN A 9 -7.68 -35.49 -39.95
CA ASN A 9 -8.91 -35.37 -40.78
C ASN A 9 -10.31 -35.80 -40.29
N GLY A 10 -11.29 -34.95 -40.64
CA GLY A 10 -12.68 -35.38 -40.91
C GLY A 10 -13.71 -34.25 -40.98
N ALA A 11 -13.94 -33.69 -42.17
CA ALA A 11 -14.99 -32.71 -42.46
C ALA A 11 -16.39 -33.35 -42.58
N ALA A 12 -17.45 -32.64 -42.18
CA ALA A 12 -18.76 -32.70 -42.83
C ALA A 12 -19.66 -31.52 -42.43
N ASN A 13 -20.16 -30.82 -43.46
CA ASN A 13 -21.17 -29.76 -43.45
C ASN A 13 -22.57 -30.26 -43.09
N GLY A 14 -23.42 -29.37 -42.57
CA GLY A 14 -24.87 -29.57 -42.51
C GLY A 14 -25.64 -28.31 -42.08
N HIS A 15 -26.01 -27.47 -43.05
CA HIS A 15 -27.00 -26.40 -42.91
C HIS A 15 -28.44 -26.98 -42.85
N HIS A 16 -29.34 -26.39 -42.04
CA HIS A 16 -30.69 -26.02 -42.49
C HIS A 16 -31.50 -25.11 -41.53
N ASN A 17 -31.97 -24.03 -42.16
CA ASN A 17 -33.06 -23.06 -41.95
C ASN A 17 -34.17 -23.22 -40.88
N TYR A 18 -34.42 -22.07 -40.24
CA TYR A 18 -35.68 -21.34 -39.95
C TYR A 18 -37.05 -21.94 -40.35
N GLN A 19 -38.03 -21.88 -39.42
CA GLN A 19 -39.33 -21.20 -39.64
C GLN A 19 -40.16 -20.94 -38.35
N ASN A 20 -40.97 -19.87 -38.43
CA ASN A 20 -41.81 -19.20 -37.42
C ASN A 20 -43.05 -19.98 -36.94
N GLY A 21 -43.58 -19.60 -35.77
CA GLY A 21 -44.97 -19.81 -35.39
C GLY A 21 -45.37 -19.04 -34.11
N HIS A 22 -46.26 -18.04 -34.25
CA HIS A 22 -46.92 -17.34 -33.14
C HIS A 22 -48.15 -18.11 -32.64
N SER A 23 -48.36 -18.16 -31.31
CA SER A 23 -49.69 -18.21 -30.71
C SER A 23 -49.67 -17.71 -29.25
N ASN A 24 -50.66 -16.88 -28.92
CA ASN A 24 -50.94 -16.31 -27.60
C ASN A 24 -51.42 -17.36 -26.59
N GLY A 25 -50.99 -17.25 -25.34
CA GLY A 25 -51.56 -17.96 -24.20
C GLY A 25 -51.13 -17.36 -22.87
N ASN A 26 -52.04 -16.65 -22.20
CA ASN A 26 -51.92 -16.22 -20.82
C ASN A 26 -51.74 -17.44 -19.90
N GLY A 27 -50.65 -17.48 -19.15
CA GLY A 27 -50.41 -18.52 -18.14
C GLY A 27 -49.33 -18.07 -17.17
N TYR A 28 -49.74 -17.58 -16.00
CA TYR A 28 -48.86 -17.41 -14.84
C TYR A 28 -48.20 -18.77 -14.54
N SER A 29 -46.88 -18.86 -14.68
CA SER A 29 -46.10 -19.99 -14.20
C SER A 29 -44.75 -19.53 -13.68
N ASN A 30 -44.51 -19.88 -12.41
CA ASN A 30 -43.24 -19.75 -11.71
C ASN A 30 -42.17 -20.57 -12.44
N GLY A 31 -41.28 -19.90 -13.17
CA GLY A 31 -40.10 -20.51 -13.76
C GLY A 31 -38.95 -20.57 -12.77
N HIS A 32 -38.74 -21.74 -12.17
CA HIS A 32 -37.46 -22.13 -11.59
C HIS A 32 -36.34 -21.86 -12.61
N SER A 33 -35.46 -20.92 -12.31
CA SER A 33 -34.17 -20.84 -12.98
C SER A 33 -33.37 -22.06 -12.57
N GLN A 34 -33.22 -23.00 -13.50
CA GLN A 34 -32.32 -24.13 -13.36
C GLN A 34 -30.92 -23.60 -13.05
N SER A 35 -30.48 -23.85 -11.83
CA SER A 35 -29.10 -23.71 -11.41
C SER A 35 -28.28 -24.66 -12.27
N ARG A 36 -27.54 -24.11 -13.24
CA ARG A 36 -26.37 -24.80 -13.78
C ARG A 36 -25.39 -24.93 -12.63
N GLN A 37 -25.42 -26.07 -11.96
CA GLN A 37 -24.31 -26.56 -11.15
C GLN A 37 -23.07 -26.57 -12.05
N ARG A 38 -22.23 -25.53 -11.94
CA ARG A 38 -20.84 -25.61 -12.36
C ARG A 38 -20.16 -26.55 -11.37
N SER A 39 -19.94 -27.77 -11.82
CA SER A 39 -19.07 -28.76 -11.21
C SER A 39 -17.74 -28.12 -10.81
N GLY A 40 -17.23 -28.49 -9.64
CA GLY A 40 -16.08 -27.89 -8.98
C GLY A 40 -14.91 -27.61 -9.92
N TYR A 41 -14.53 -26.33 -9.98
CA TYR A 41 -13.21 -25.94 -10.41
C TYR A 41 -12.23 -26.32 -9.30
N THR A 42 -11.48 -27.38 -9.49
CA THR A 42 -10.13 -27.42 -8.95
C THR A 42 -9.36 -26.33 -9.71
N GLU A 43 -9.14 -25.17 -9.09
CA GLU A 43 -8.25 -24.14 -9.62
C GLU A 43 -6.86 -24.77 -9.76
N ALA A 44 -6.51 -25.18 -10.98
CA ALA A 44 -5.12 -25.21 -11.36
C ALA A 44 -4.63 -23.76 -11.25
N GLU A 45 -3.64 -23.50 -10.38
CA GLU A 45 -2.98 -22.19 -10.32
C GLU A 45 -2.56 -21.79 -11.74
N THR A 46 -3.28 -20.85 -12.34
CA THR A 46 -2.94 -20.39 -13.69
C THR A 46 -1.75 -19.45 -13.54
N ARG A 47 -0.54 -20.01 -13.64
CA ARG A 47 0.70 -19.25 -13.50
C ARG A 47 0.94 -18.40 -14.74
N LEU A 48 1.32 -17.13 -14.57
CA LEU A 48 1.86 -16.30 -15.66
C LEU A 48 3.25 -16.84 -16.04
N ILE A 49 3.44 -17.18 -17.32
CA ILE A 49 4.72 -17.70 -17.83
C ILE A 49 5.25 -16.72 -18.87
N VAL A 50 6.45 -16.19 -18.61
CA VAL A 50 7.11 -15.22 -19.50
C VAL A 50 8.09 -15.96 -20.41
N ASN A 51 7.87 -15.85 -21.72
CA ASN A 51 8.80 -16.34 -22.74
C ASN A 51 9.62 -15.16 -23.28
N SER A 52 10.79 -14.92 -22.69
CA SER A 52 11.64 -13.79 -23.05
C SER A 52 13.12 -14.19 -23.00
N PRO A 53 13.95 -13.80 -24.00
CA PRO A 53 15.39 -14.02 -23.95
C PRO A 53 16.09 -13.16 -22.88
N LEU A 54 15.39 -12.16 -22.32
CA LEU A 54 15.90 -11.26 -21.28
C LEU A 54 15.67 -11.78 -19.87
N VAL A 55 15.11 -12.98 -19.75
CA VAL A 55 14.74 -13.58 -18.47
C VAL A 55 15.35 -14.96 -18.33
N LYS A 56 15.87 -15.26 -17.14
CA LYS A 56 16.38 -16.59 -16.82
C LYS A 56 16.05 -16.93 -15.36
N THR A 57 15.47 -18.11 -15.14
CA THR A 57 15.32 -18.66 -13.80
C THR A 57 16.50 -19.58 -13.50
N THR A 58 17.21 -19.31 -12.41
CA THR A 58 18.31 -20.16 -11.92
C THR A 58 17.78 -21.38 -11.16
N GLU A 59 18.59 -22.43 -11.02
CA GLU A 59 18.25 -23.64 -10.24
C GLU A 59 17.88 -23.33 -8.78
N ASN A 60 18.44 -22.25 -8.22
CA ASN A 60 18.19 -21.80 -6.85
C ASN A 60 16.92 -20.96 -6.70
N GLY A 61 16.08 -20.87 -7.73
CA GLY A 61 14.81 -20.14 -7.67
C GLY A 61 14.95 -18.61 -7.69
N VAL A 62 16.04 -18.09 -8.28
CA VAL A 62 16.21 -16.66 -8.55
C VAL A 62 15.84 -16.38 -10.01
N LEU A 63 14.95 -15.40 -10.21
CA LEU A 63 14.62 -14.84 -11.51
C LEU A 63 15.58 -13.70 -11.84
N GLU A 64 16.35 -13.86 -12.90
CA GLU A 64 17.18 -12.82 -13.50
C GLU A 64 16.39 -12.16 -14.63
N SER A 65 16.25 -10.84 -14.61
CA SER A 65 15.57 -10.06 -15.65
C SER A 65 16.43 -8.87 -16.07
N THR A 66 16.61 -8.67 -17.38
CA THR A 66 17.30 -7.49 -17.92
C THR A 66 16.27 -6.50 -18.45
N TYR A 67 16.41 -5.24 -18.04
CA TYR A 67 15.54 -4.15 -18.43
C TYR A 67 16.33 -2.95 -18.90
N VAL A 68 15.94 -2.41 -20.06
CA VAL A 68 16.53 -1.18 -20.59
C VAL A 68 15.67 -0.01 -20.16
N TYR A 69 16.13 0.69 -19.12
CA TYR A 69 15.45 1.88 -18.61
C TYR A 69 15.77 3.10 -19.48
N ARG A 70 14.73 3.68 -20.09
CA ARG A 70 14.86 4.88 -20.91
C ARG A 70 14.63 6.13 -20.07
N LYS A 71 15.61 7.03 -20.07
CA LYS A 71 15.57 8.27 -19.30
C LYS A 71 16.08 9.44 -20.13
N ASN A 72 15.33 10.53 -20.10
CA ASN A 72 15.77 11.80 -20.69
C ASN A 72 16.71 12.54 -19.75
N HIS A 73 17.77 13.11 -20.32
CA HIS A 73 18.62 14.13 -19.70
C HIS A 73 18.23 15.50 -20.23
N PHE A 74 18.20 16.50 -19.35
CA PHE A 74 17.72 17.84 -19.66
C PHE A 74 18.84 18.85 -19.41
N GLU A 75 19.01 19.80 -20.32
CA GLU A 75 19.93 20.93 -20.20
C GLU A 75 19.23 22.19 -20.71
N GLN A 76 19.20 23.24 -19.89
CA GLN A 76 18.70 24.55 -20.32
C GLN A 76 19.81 25.28 -21.08
N THR A 77 19.58 25.63 -22.35
CA THR A 77 20.51 26.40 -23.19
C THR A 77 19.91 27.75 -23.56
N GLU A 78 20.71 28.61 -24.22
CA GLU A 78 20.22 29.89 -24.77
C GLU A 78 19.11 29.71 -25.83
N GLU A 79 19.11 28.59 -26.55
CA GLU A 79 18.14 28.26 -27.61
C GLU A 79 16.86 27.60 -27.08
N GLY A 80 16.87 27.09 -25.84
CA GLY A 80 15.72 26.43 -25.21
C GLY A 80 16.10 25.23 -24.35
N LEU A 81 15.13 24.33 -24.14
CA LEU A 81 15.35 23.09 -23.39
C LEU A 81 15.89 21.99 -24.31
N ARG A 82 17.16 21.61 -24.14
CA ARG A 82 17.75 20.47 -24.82
C ARG A 82 17.39 19.18 -24.08
N VAL A 83 16.87 18.20 -24.82
CA VAL A 83 16.52 16.86 -24.31
C VAL A 83 17.41 15.81 -24.97
N THR A 84 18.09 15.00 -24.17
CA THR A 84 18.95 13.89 -24.64
C THR A 84 18.41 12.57 -24.10
N PRO A 85 17.72 11.76 -24.93
CA PRO A 85 17.30 10.42 -24.55
C PRO A 85 18.50 9.51 -24.30
N LYS A 86 18.49 8.78 -23.18
CA LYS A 86 19.50 7.79 -22.83
C LYS A 86 18.86 6.48 -22.40
N GLU A 87 19.62 5.41 -22.55
CA GLU A 87 19.25 4.08 -22.12
C GLU A 87 20.22 3.60 -21.03
N HIS A 88 19.66 2.95 -20.01
CA HIS A 88 20.39 2.41 -18.88
C HIS A 88 19.98 0.96 -18.67
N ALA A 89 20.91 0.02 -18.82
CA ALA A 89 20.64 -1.38 -18.54
C ALA A 89 20.57 -1.61 -17.02
N TYR A 90 19.51 -2.27 -16.59
CA TYR A 90 19.33 -2.79 -15.24
C TYR A 90 19.23 -4.31 -15.31
N HIS A 91 20.00 -4.99 -14.47
CA HIS A 91 19.93 -6.43 -14.29
C HIS A 91 19.36 -6.71 -12.90
N PHE A 92 18.12 -7.18 -12.86
CA PHE A 92 17.42 -7.53 -11.63
C PHE A 92 17.62 -9.00 -11.29
N LYS A 93 17.72 -9.28 -10.00
CA LYS A 93 17.65 -10.62 -9.40
C LYS A 93 16.55 -10.62 -8.35
N THR A 94 15.53 -11.45 -8.56
CA THR A 94 14.43 -11.61 -7.60
C THR A 94 14.36 -13.05 -7.12
N HIS A 95 14.53 -13.28 -5.81
CA HIS A 95 14.27 -14.59 -5.23
C HIS A 95 12.78 -14.89 -5.30
N LEU A 96 12.36 -15.94 -6.01
CA LEU A 96 10.94 -16.21 -6.29
C LEU A 96 10.17 -16.79 -5.11
N LYS A 97 10.83 -17.38 -4.12
CA LYS A 97 10.15 -17.90 -2.94
C LYS A 97 9.95 -16.78 -1.91
N PRO A 98 8.70 -16.41 -1.55
CA PRO A 98 8.47 -15.48 -0.44
C PRO A 98 9.04 -16.05 0.88
N ARG A 99 9.61 -15.16 1.70
CA ARG A 99 10.21 -15.50 2.99
C ARG A 99 9.13 -15.72 4.05
N LYS A 100 9.39 -16.62 5.01
CA LYS A 100 8.49 -16.77 6.16
C LYS A 100 8.53 -15.48 6.97
N THR A 101 7.40 -14.78 7.01
CA THR A 101 7.36 -13.37 7.42
C THR A 101 6.48 -13.17 8.65
N GLY A 102 7.06 -12.53 9.66
CA GLY A 102 6.31 -12.04 10.81
C GLY A 102 6.15 -10.52 10.76
N VAL A 103 5.01 -10.06 11.28
CA VAL A 103 4.67 -8.65 11.39
C VAL A 103 4.46 -8.31 12.85
N LEU A 104 5.14 -7.27 13.32
CA LEU A 104 4.98 -6.74 14.66
C LEU A 104 4.30 -5.38 14.59
N LEU A 105 3.05 -5.31 15.03
CA LEU A 105 2.25 -4.08 15.01
C LEU A 105 2.41 -3.30 16.32
N VAL A 106 2.89 -2.06 16.23
CA VAL A 106 2.77 -1.12 17.36
C VAL A 106 1.35 -0.55 17.33
N GLY A 107 0.59 -0.74 18.40
CA GLY A 107 -0.85 -0.44 18.46
C GLY A 107 -1.74 -1.60 17.99
N ILE A 108 -1.32 -2.86 18.21
CA ILE A 108 -2.06 -4.05 17.76
C ILE A 108 -3.49 -4.13 18.32
N GLY A 109 -3.74 -3.60 19.53
CA GLY A 109 -5.06 -3.54 20.17
C GLY A 109 -5.90 -2.31 19.75
N GLY A 110 -5.44 -1.54 18.76
CA GLY A 110 -6.19 -0.47 18.11
C GLY A 110 -7.22 -0.97 17.10
N ASN A 111 -7.96 -0.05 16.48
CA ASN A 111 -8.96 -0.38 15.47
C ASN A 111 -8.33 -1.12 14.28
N ASN A 112 -7.28 -0.55 13.69
CA ASN A 112 -6.56 -1.17 12.58
C ASN A 112 -5.90 -2.50 12.95
N GLY A 113 -5.18 -2.57 14.07
CA GLY A 113 -4.47 -3.79 14.49
C GLY A 113 -5.41 -4.97 14.72
N SER A 114 -6.49 -4.75 15.48
CA SER A 114 -7.51 -5.77 15.73
C SER A 114 -8.24 -6.19 14.45
N THR A 115 -8.57 -5.24 13.57
CA THR A 115 -9.16 -5.52 12.25
C THR A 115 -8.19 -6.31 11.36
N ALA A 116 -6.90 -6.00 11.39
CA ALA A 116 -5.88 -6.69 10.62
C ALA A 116 -5.77 -8.17 11.00
N VAL A 117 -5.64 -8.46 12.30
CA VAL A 117 -5.56 -9.84 12.77
C VAL A 117 -6.88 -10.60 12.53
N GLY A 118 -8.02 -9.96 12.83
CA GLY A 118 -9.35 -10.57 12.63
C GLY A 118 -9.62 -10.93 11.17
N SER A 119 -9.27 -10.04 10.23
CA SER A 119 -9.49 -10.26 8.80
C SER A 119 -8.63 -11.41 8.25
N ILE A 120 -7.41 -11.57 8.76
CA ILE A 120 -6.56 -12.71 8.38
C ILE A 120 -7.19 -14.03 8.84
N PHE A 121 -7.67 -14.13 10.08
CA PHE A 121 -8.36 -15.34 10.53
C PHE A 121 -9.65 -15.59 9.76
N ALA A 122 -10.44 -14.55 9.49
CA ALA A 122 -11.67 -14.66 8.72
C ALA A 122 -11.41 -15.24 7.32
N ASN A 123 -10.40 -14.73 6.61
CA ASN A 123 -10.02 -15.23 5.29
C ASN A 123 -9.44 -16.65 5.35
N ARG A 124 -8.51 -16.94 6.28
CA ARG A 124 -7.94 -18.29 6.46
C ARG A 124 -8.99 -19.36 6.72
N LYS A 125 -10.07 -18.99 7.41
CA LYS A 125 -11.16 -19.91 7.80
C LYS A 125 -12.35 -19.85 6.85
N ASN A 126 -12.28 -19.07 5.76
CA ASN A 126 -13.37 -18.85 4.82
C ASN A 126 -14.68 -18.48 5.53
N MET A 127 -14.58 -17.60 6.54
CA MET A 127 -15.73 -17.19 7.33
C MET A 127 -16.75 -16.43 6.48
N SER A 128 -18.01 -16.63 6.81
CA SER A 128 -19.12 -15.89 6.24
C SER A 128 -20.08 -15.45 7.35
N TRP A 129 -20.76 -14.34 7.12
CA TRP A 129 -21.71 -13.76 8.08
C TRP A 129 -22.91 -13.20 7.34
N ARG A 130 -24.05 -13.15 8.02
CA ARG A 130 -25.28 -12.60 7.48
C ARG A 130 -25.29 -11.10 7.66
N THR A 131 -25.80 -10.43 6.65
CA THR A 131 -26.23 -9.04 6.68
C THR A 131 -27.70 -8.99 6.26
N LYS A 132 -28.29 -7.80 6.32
CA LYS A 132 -29.66 -7.60 5.82
C LYS A 132 -29.78 -7.86 4.31
N ASP A 133 -28.67 -7.77 3.58
CA ASP A 133 -28.60 -7.89 2.13
C ASP A 133 -28.16 -9.29 1.66
N GLY A 134 -27.93 -10.23 2.58
CA GLY A 134 -27.55 -11.60 2.28
C GLY A 134 -26.33 -12.07 3.07
N VAL A 135 -25.68 -13.13 2.60
CA VAL A 135 -24.46 -13.66 3.23
C VAL A 135 -23.24 -13.01 2.59
N GLN A 136 -22.37 -12.44 3.42
CA GLN A 136 -21.06 -11.92 3.04
C GLN A 136 -19.99 -12.96 3.37
N THR A 137 -18.90 -12.97 2.59
CA THR A 137 -17.73 -13.85 2.80
C THR A 137 -16.47 -13.01 2.96
N ALA A 138 -15.57 -13.44 3.82
CA ALA A 138 -14.27 -12.81 4.03
C ALA A 138 -13.51 -12.65 2.70
N ASN A 139 -12.87 -11.50 2.53
CA ASN A 139 -12.07 -11.18 1.34
C ASN A 139 -10.97 -10.17 1.71
N TYR A 140 -10.17 -9.76 0.72
CA TYR A 140 -9.14 -8.73 0.82
C TYR A 140 -9.41 -7.53 -0.10
N PHE A 141 -10.67 -7.13 -0.28
CA PHE A 141 -10.98 -5.93 -1.05
C PHE A 141 -10.31 -4.69 -0.45
N GLY A 142 -9.96 -3.74 -1.32
CA GLY A 142 -9.20 -2.55 -0.96
C GLY A 142 -7.68 -2.74 -0.95
N SER A 143 -7.18 -3.98 -0.99
CA SER A 143 -5.75 -4.27 -1.16
C SER A 143 -5.36 -4.22 -2.63
N VAL A 144 -4.34 -3.43 -2.95
CA VAL A 144 -3.75 -3.37 -4.30
C VAL A 144 -3.12 -4.72 -4.65
N THR A 145 -2.34 -5.29 -3.74
CA THR A 145 -1.61 -6.53 -4.03
C THR A 145 -2.52 -7.73 -4.22
N GLN A 146 -3.66 -7.77 -3.51
CA GLN A 146 -4.56 -8.94 -3.52
C GLN A 146 -5.74 -8.81 -4.49
N ALA A 147 -6.23 -7.59 -4.77
CA ALA A 147 -7.49 -7.37 -5.48
C ALA A 147 -7.40 -6.44 -6.70
N SER A 148 -6.21 -5.94 -7.06
CA SER A 148 -6.03 -5.20 -8.31
C SER A 148 -5.54 -6.08 -9.45
N THR A 149 -5.77 -5.62 -10.67
CA THR A 149 -5.23 -6.21 -11.90
C THR A 149 -4.31 -5.23 -12.61
N VAL A 150 -3.44 -5.77 -13.47
CA VAL A 150 -2.49 -5.02 -14.29
C VAL A 150 -2.71 -5.37 -15.75
N HIS A 151 -2.79 -4.34 -16.58
CA HIS A 151 -2.89 -4.49 -18.04
C HIS A 151 -1.54 -4.93 -18.61
N LEU A 152 -1.52 -6.06 -19.32
CA LEU A 152 -0.30 -6.56 -19.99
C LEU A 152 -0.27 -6.26 -21.49
N GLY A 153 -1.42 -6.04 -22.12
CA GLY A 153 -1.52 -5.77 -23.55
C GLY A 153 -2.83 -6.30 -24.14
N TRP A 154 -2.80 -6.60 -25.44
CA TRP A 154 -3.94 -7.09 -26.21
C TRP A 154 -3.55 -8.38 -26.95
N ASN A 155 -4.46 -9.36 -27.04
CA ASN A 155 -4.15 -10.68 -27.62
C ASN A 155 -4.68 -10.91 -29.05
N GLY A 156 -5.26 -9.91 -29.69
CA GLY A 156 -5.99 -10.08 -30.96
C GLY A 156 -7.51 -9.96 -30.81
N GLU A 157 -8.05 -10.14 -29.60
CA GLU A 157 -9.48 -10.24 -29.34
C GLU A 157 -9.90 -9.34 -28.17
N GLU A 158 -9.16 -9.39 -27.06
CA GLU A 158 -9.46 -8.66 -25.84
C GLU A 158 -8.21 -8.10 -25.15
N GLN A 159 -8.44 -7.15 -24.25
CA GLN A 159 -7.40 -6.61 -23.38
C GLN A 159 -7.06 -7.61 -22.28
N ILE A 160 -5.78 -7.88 -22.09
CA ILE A 160 -5.27 -8.84 -21.13
C ILE A 160 -4.95 -8.14 -19.81
N TYR A 161 -5.71 -8.48 -18.78
CA TYR A 161 -5.48 -8.06 -17.40
C TYR A 161 -5.19 -9.28 -16.55
N VAL A 162 -4.14 -9.20 -15.72
CA VAL A 162 -3.78 -10.26 -14.77
C VAL A 162 -3.84 -9.72 -13.34
N PRO A 163 -4.20 -10.54 -12.33
CA PRO A 163 -4.07 -10.12 -10.94
C PRO A 163 -2.63 -9.71 -10.60
N PHE A 164 -2.47 -8.65 -9.80
CA PHE A 164 -1.15 -8.12 -9.43
C PHE A 164 -0.22 -9.21 -8.86
N LYS A 165 -0.76 -10.04 -7.95
CA LYS A 165 -0.07 -11.14 -7.29
C LYS A 165 0.37 -12.28 -8.22
N ASP A 166 -0.17 -12.37 -9.43
CA ASP A 166 0.15 -13.44 -10.38
C ASP A 166 1.34 -13.06 -11.28
N ILE A 167 1.78 -11.79 -11.26
CA ILE A 167 2.91 -11.29 -12.07
C ILE A 167 4.25 -11.76 -11.48
N ILE A 168 4.40 -11.63 -10.17
CA ILE A 168 5.58 -12.06 -9.44
C ILE A 168 5.16 -12.64 -8.09
N PRO A 169 5.76 -13.74 -7.60
CA PRO A 169 5.36 -14.33 -6.33
C PRO A 169 5.52 -13.35 -5.16
N ILE A 170 4.42 -13.13 -4.48
CA ILE A 170 4.31 -12.32 -3.26
C ILE A 170 3.57 -13.09 -2.17
N LEU A 171 3.69 -12.64 -0.92
CA LEU A 171 2.94 -13.22 0.19
C LEU A 171 1.43 -13.02 0.02
N SER A 172 0.65 -13.99 0.47
CA SER A 172 -0.74 -13.75 0.87
C SER A 172 -0.76 -13.15 2.28
N PRO A 173 -1.69 -12.23 2.61
CA PRO A 173 -1.88 -11.83 4.00
C PRO A 173 -2.20 -13.02 4.92
N SER A 174 -2.79 -14.09 4.38
CA SER A 174 -3.03 -15.36 5.07
C SER A 174 -1.76 -16.10 5.48
N ASP A 175 -0.57 -15.73 5.01
CA ASP A 175 0.70 -16.34 5.41
C ASP A 175 1.42 -15.56 6.51
N LEU A 176 0.93 -14.36 6.85
CA LEU A 176 1.56 -13.48 7.83
C LEU A 176 1.34 -13.98 9.25
N ILE A 177 2.42 -14.02 10.03
CA ILE A 177 2.36 -14.26 11.48
C ILE A 177 2.36 -12.89 12.15
N ILE A 178 1.29 -12.53 12.85
CA ILE A 178 1.14 -11.19 13.44
C ILE A 178 1.12 -11.27 14.97
N ASP A 179 1.92 -10.41 15.59
CA ASP A 179 1.91 -10.11 17.02
C ASP A 179 2.24 -8.61 17.19
N GLY A 180 2.37 -8.11 18.41
CA GLY A 180 2.77 -6.72 18.61
C GLY A 180 2.51 -6.17 20.00
N TRP A 181 2.60 -4.85 20.10
CA TRP A 181 2.53 -4.12 21.36
C TRP A 181 1.32 -3.19 21.40
N ASP A 182 0.78 -2.97 22.58
CA ASP A 182 -0.20 -1.91 22.82
C ASP A 182 -0.06 -1.42 24.25
N ILE A 183 -0.26 -0.13 24.47
CA ILE A 183 -0.30 0.46 25.82
C ILE A 183 -1.52 -0.02 26.62
N ASN A 184 -2.49 -0.68 25.96
CA ASN A 184 -3.65 -1.30 26.56
C ASN A 184 -3.57 -2.83 26.56
N SER A 185 -3.87 -3.47 27.69
CA SER A 185 -3.75 -4.93 27.87
C SER A 185 -4.94 -5.74 27.36
N ALA A 186 -5.96 -5.11 26.77
CA ALA A 186 -7.14 -5.82 26.29
C ALA A 186 -6.76 -6.82 25.19
N ASN A 187 -7.31 -8.03 25.25
CA ASN A 187 -7.07 -9.03 24.20
C ASN A 187 -7.72 -8.59 22.88
N LEU A 188 -7.38 -9.25 21.77
CA LEU A 188 -7.85 -8.78 20.45
C LEU A 188 -9.36 -8.95 20.22
N TYR A 189 -10.05 -9.84 20.95
CA TYR A 189 -11.52 -9.89 20.88
C TYR A 189 -12.14 -8.66 21.55
N GLU A 190 -11.68 -8.31 22.76
CA GLU A 190 -12.08 -7.07 23.44
C GLU A 190 -11.72 -5.82 22.61
N ALA A 191 -10.56 -5.84 21.94
CA ALA A 191 -10.16 -4.79 21.01
C ALA A 191 -11.12 -4.67 19.83
N CYS A 192 -11.54 -5.78 19.21
CA CYS A 192 -12.54 -5.79 18.14
C CYS A 192 -13.90 -5.23 18.62
N GLN A 193 -14.36 -5.65 19.80
CA GLN A 193 -15.60 -5.12 20.39
C GLN A 193 -15.52 -3.61 20.64
N ARG A 194 -14.38 -3.13 21.13
CA ARG A 194 -14.11 -1.71 21.34
C ARG A 194 -14.03 -0.93 20.03
N ALA A 195 -13.44 -1.52 18.99
CA ALA A 195 -13.26 -0.90 17.68
C ALA A 195 -14.57 -0.74 16.92
N ARG A 196 -15.53 -1.67 17.10
CA ARG A 196 -16.85 -1.68 16.43
C ARG A 196 -16.75 -1.61 14.90
N VAL A 197 -15.82 -2.38 14.34
CA VAL A 197 -15.57 -2.44 12.89
C VAL A 197 -16.28 -3.62 12.25
N PHE A 198 -16.04 -4.84 12.75
CA PHE A 198 -16.69 -6.03 12.22
C PHE A 198 -18.14 -6.14 12.67
N GLU A 199 -18.97 -6.76 11.83
CA GLU A 199 -20.33 -7.16 12.19
C GLU A 199 -20.33 -8.08 13.43
N PRO A 200 -21.35 -8.00 14.31
CA PRO A 200 -21.39 -8.79 15.54
C PRO A 200 -21.22 -10.30 15.33
N GLU A 201 -21.90 -10.87 14.34
CA GLU A 201 -21.80 -12.32 14.04
C GLU A 201 -20.38 -12.72 13.64
N LEU A 202 -19.64 -11.86 12.94
CA LEU A 202 -18.24 -12.13 12.59
C LEU A 202 -17.33 -12.00 13.82
N GLN A 203 -17.58 -11.03 14.72
CA GLN A 203 -16.82 -10.93 15.98
C GLN A 203 -16.96 -12.21 16.81
N ASP A 204 -18.17 -12.75 16.92
CA ASP A 204 -18.42 -13.99 17.68
C ASP A 204 -17.71 -15.20 17.05
N GLN A 205 -17.69 -15.30 15.72
CA GLN A 205 -16.92 -16.34 15.01
C GLN A 205 -15.41 -16.21 15.20
N LEU A 206 -14.90 -14.97 15.30
CA LEU A 206 -13.49 -14.68 15.47
C LEU A 206 -13.00 -14.83 16.92
N ARG A 207 -13.91 -14.79 17.90
CA ARG A 207 -13.59 -14.88 19.34
C ARG A 207 -12.57 -15.97 19.70
N PRO A 208 -12.73 -17.27 19.33
CA PRO A 208 -11.79 -18.31 19.73
C PRO A 208 -10.37 -18.11 19.18
N PHE A 209 -10.19 -17.27 18.16
CA PHE A 209 -8.88 -16.97 17.57
C PHE A 209 -8.27 -15.67 18.10
N LEU A 210 -9.10 -14.69 18.48
CA LEU A 210 -8.65 -13.36 18.91
C LEU A 210 -8.53 -13.21 20.44
N GLU A 211 -9.41 -13.85 21.21
CA GLU A 211 -9.39 -13.80 22.68
C GLU A 211 -8.05 -14.29 23.30
N PRO A 212 -7.37 -15.31 22.74
CA PRO A 212 -6.05 -15.74 23.24
C PRO A 212 -4.90 -14.76 22.95
N ILE A 213 -5.09 -13.78 22.07
CA ILE A 213 -4.02 -12.88 21.64
C ILE A 213 -4.07 -11.62 22.50
N THR A 214 -3.08 -11.47 23.38
CA THR A 214 -2.91 -10.32 24.26
C THR A 214 -1.70 -9.51 23.82
N PRO A 215 -1.80 -8.17 23.66
CA PRO A 215 -0.67 -7.34 23.26
C PRO A 215 0.49 -7.41 24.26
N MET A 216 1.73 -7.41 23.76
CA MET A 216 2.90 -7.15 24.60
C MET A 216 2.85 -5.72 25.17
N PRO A 217 3.41 -5.48 26.38
CA PRO A 217 3.48 -4.15 26.97
C PRO A 217 4.33 -3.21 26.10
N SER A 218 3.87 -1.97 25.93
CA SER A 218 4.52 -0.99 25.04
C SER A 218 5.21 0.14 25.80
N ILE A 219 6.00 0.94 25.06
CA ILE A 219 6.56 2.19 25.56
C ILE A 219 5.45 3.26 25.60
N TYR A 220 5.32 3.98 26.71
CA TYR A 220 4.39 5.08 26.85
C TYR A 220 5.08 6.33 27.40
N TYR A 221 5.26 7.34 26.54
CA TYR A 221 5.71 8.68 26.93
C TYR A 221 4.54 9.65 26.79
N PRO A 222 3.91 10.09 27.91
CA PRO A 222 2.64 10.82 27.87
C PRO A 222 2.64 12.08 26.99
N ASP A 223 3.76 12.80 26.90
CA ASP A 223 3.86 14.06 26.14
C ASP A 223 3.72 13.89 24.62
N PHE A 224 3.96 12.69 24.09
CA PHE A 224 3.98 12.48 22.64
C PHE A 224 2.57 12.28 22.04
N ILE A 225 1.61 11.81 22.83
CA ILE A 225 0.22 11.57 22.38
C ILE A 225 -0.76 12.44 23.16
N ALA A 226 -2.04 12.39 22.80
CA ALA A 226 -3.05 13.19 23.47
C ALA A 226 -3.18 12.80 24.96
N ALA A 227 -3.27 13.78 25.86
CA ALA A 227 -3.38 13.55 27.30
C ALA A 227 -4.58 12.66 27.65
N ASN A 228 -5.64 12.71 26.83
CA ASN A 228 -6.83 11.88 26.98
C ASN A 228 -6.62 10.36 26.78
N GLN A 229 -5.40 9.92 26.44
CA GLN A 229 -5.01 8.52 26.33
C GLN A 229 -4.50 7.93 27.66
N GLY A 230 -4.26 8.74 28.71
CA GLY A 230 -3.70 8.26 29.98
C GLY A 230 -4.48 7.10 30.62
N ASN A 231 -5.82 7.17 30.63
CA ASN A 231 -6.66 6.11 31.19
C ASN A 231 -6.62 4.79 30.38
N ARG A 232 -6.12 4.82 29.14
CA ARG A 232 -5.99 3.64 28.29
C ARG A 232 -4.67 2.90 28.56
N ALA A 233 -3.65 3.59 29.06
CA ALA A 233 -2.31 3.08 29.26
C ALA A 233 -2.19 2.23 30.55
N ASN A 234 -2.45 0.93 30.45
CA ASN A 234 -2.33 -0.02 31.56
C ASN A 234 -1.39 -1.21 31.26
N ASN A 235 -0.71 -1.20 30.10
CA ASN A 235 0.19 -2.24 29.62
C ASN A 235 1.49 -1.61 29.13
N VAL A 236 2.27 -1.10 30.08
CA VAL A 236 3.46 -0.29 29.80
C VAL A 236 4.73 -0.96 30.32
N ILE A 237 5.82 -0.84 29.56
CA ILE A 237 7.15 -1.24 30.02
C ILE A 237 7.54 -0.30 31.18
N PRO A 238 7.99 -0.83 32.34
CA PRO A 238 8.31 -0.02 33.50
C PRO A 238 9.60 0.78 33.31
N GLY A 239 9.71 1.89 34.06
CA GLY A 239 10.89 2.75 34.05
C GLY A 239 10.75 3.96 33.13
N SER A 240 11.77 4.81 33.14
CA SER A 240 11.86 6.02 32.30
C SER A 240 13.13 6.06 31.46
N ASN A 241 13.95 5.00 31.52
CA ASN A 241 15.21 4.89 30.81
C ASN A 241 14.99 4.43 29.37
N LYS A 242 15.16 5.34 28.40
CA LYS A 242 14.94 5.10 26.97
C LYS A 242 15.88 4.04 26.41
N GLN A 243 17.09 3.89 26.96
CA GLN A 243 18.03 2.85 26.56
C GLN A 243 17.55 1.45 27.00
N GLU A 244 16.96 1.34 28.19
CA GLU A 244 16.36 0.08 28.66
C GLU A 244 15.13 -0.29 27.84
N HIS A 245 14.29 0.71 27.51
CA HIS A 245 13.15 0.51 26.62
C HIS A 245 13.59 0.05 25.22
N LEU A 246 14.64 0.67 24.64
CA LEU A 246 15.23 0.21 23.39
C LEU A 246 15.64 -1.26 23.47
N GLN A 247 16.36 -1.64 24.53
CA GLN A 247 16.82 -3.02 24.70
C GLN A 247 15.65 -4.01 24.89
N HIS A 248 14.57 -3.59 25.55
CA HIS A 248 13.35 -4.38 25.70
C HIS A 248 12.73 -4.71 24.35
N ILE A 249 12.45 -3.69 23.53
CA ILE A 249 11.84 -3.87 22.20
C ILE A 249 12.75 -4.73 21.29
N ARG A 250 14.07 -4.52 21.36
CA ARG A 250 15.04 -5.37 20.65
C ARG A 250 14.94 -6.84 21.05
N ASN A 251 14.78 -7.13 22.35
CA ASN A 251 14.59 -8.50 22.83
C ASN A 251 13.27 -9.10 22.33
N ASP A 252 12.18 -8.33 22.35
CA ASP A 252 10.88 -8.79 21.85
C ASP A 252 10.94 -9.18 20.37
N ILE A 253 11.59 -8.36 19.54
CA ILE A 253 11.79 -8.65 18.11
C ILE A 253 12.58 -9.96 17.93
N ARG A 254 13.67 -10.16 18.68
CA ARG A 254 14.46 -11.41 18.63
C ARG A 254 13.65 -12.61 19.06
N ASN A 255 12.95 -12.51 20.19
CA ASN A 255 12.12 -13.58 20.74
C ASN A 255 11.02 -13.97 19.75
N PHE A 256 10.35 -13.00 19.13
CA PHE A 256 9.34 -13.25 18.12
C PHE A 256 9.91 -13.95 16.87
N LYS A 257 11.06 -13.46 16.38
CA LYS A 257 11.77 -14.07 15.25
C LYS A 257 12.16 -15.51 15.52
N GLU A 258 12.74 -15.79 16.68
CA GLU A 258 13.18 -17.13 17.09
C GLU A 258 12.00 -18.08 17.32
N LYS A 259 11.01 -17.65 18.11
CA LYS A 259 9.80 -18.43 18.44
C LYS A 259 9.09 -18.95 17.19
N HIS A 260 9.04 -18.14 16.14
CA HIS A 260 8.34 -18.47 14.91
C HIS A 260 9.27 -18.89 13.75
N GLN A 261 10.59 -18.95 13.98
CA GLN A 261 11.61 -19.28 12.98
C GLN A 261 11.44 -18.43 11.70
N LEU A 262 11.40 -17.11 11.87
CA LEU A 262 11.09 -16.17 10.79
C LEU A 262 12.35 -15.76 10.03
N ASP A 263 12.23 -15.69 8.71
CA ASP A 263 13.28 -15.22 7.80
C ASP A 263 13.22 -13.70 7.61
N CYS A 264 12.02 -13.12 7.70
CA CYS A 264 11.74 -11.70 7.55
C CYS A 264 10.87 -11.20 8.70
N VAL A 265 11.22 -10.05 9.27
CA VAL A 265 10.42 -9.36 10.29
C VAL A 265 10.19 -7.93 9.83
N ILE A 266 8.92 -7.51 9.86
CA ILE A 266 8.51 -6.15 9.53
C ILE A 266 7.79 -5.58 10.74
N VAL A 267 8.31 -4.50 11.29
CA VAL A 267 7.64 -3.71 12.33
C VAL A 267 6.85 -2.61 11.66
N LEU A 268 5.58 -2.46 12.04
CA LEU A 268 4.70 -1.43 11.49
C LEU A 268 4.03 -0.65 12.61
N TRP A 269 4.16 0.67 12.57
CA TRP A 269 3.48 1.58 13.48
C TRP A 269 2.05 1.85 13.00
N THR A 270 1.07 1.40 13.77
CA THR A 270 -0.35 1.75 13.60
C THR A 270 -0.99 2.23 14.92
N ALA A 271 -0.17 2.71 15.84
CA ALA A 271 -0.60 3.27 17.11
C ALA A 271 -1.07 4.72 16.95
N ASN A 272 -1.43 5.35 18.07
CA ASN A 272 -1.85 6.75 18.11
C ASN A 272 -0.86 7.66 17.36
N THR A 273 -1.41 8.67 16.69
CA THR A 273 -0.60 9.74 16.08
C THR A 273 0.15 10.47 17.18
N GLU A 274 1.48 10.51 17.07
CA GLU A 274 2.31 11.34 17.95
C GLU A 274 2.40 12.76 17.41
N ARG A 275 2.80 13.69 18.27
CA ARG A 275 3.31 15.01 17.85
C ARG A 275 4.61 14.84 17.07
N TYR A 276 5.02 15.90 16.37
CA TYR A 276 6.37 15.97 15.81
C TYR A 276 7.42 16.09 16.90
N THR A 277 8.58 15.51 16.61
CA THR A 277 9.83 15.70 17.34
C THR A 277 10.64 16.82 16.68
N ASP A 278 11.40 17.58 17.45
CA ASP A 278 12.35 18.56 16.90
C ASP A 278 13.46 17.88 16.08
N VAL A 279 13.92 18.51 15.00
CA VAL A 279 15.04 18.02 14.19
C VAL A 279 16.17 19.04 14.20
N ARG A 280 17.31 18.69 14.80
CA ARG A 280 18.48 19.57 14.92
C ARG A 280 19.78 18.81 15.14
N ALA A 281 20.90 19.45 14.78
CA ALA A 281 22.23 18.92 15.06
C ALA A 281 22.45 18.71 16.56
N GLY A 282 23.19 17.66 16.91
CA GLY A 282 23.41 17.19 18.28
C GLY A 282 22.22 16.44 18.90
N LEU A 283 21.16 16.16 18.14
CA LEU A 283 19.98 15.43 18.62
C LEU A 283 19.66 14.22 17.72
N ASN A 284 19.37 14.42 16.44
CA ASN A 284 18.84 13.34 15.61
C ASN A 284 19.09 13.50 14.09
N THR A 285 20.11 14.27 13.72
CA THR A 285 20.48 14.47 12.31
C THR A 285 21.45 13.42 11.78
N THR A 286 22.15 12.71 12.67
CA THR A 286 23.01 11.55 12.34
C THR A 286 22.63 10.32 13.15
N ALA A 287 23.03 9.13 12.69
CA ALA A 287 22.78 7.87 13.36
C ALA A 287 23.44 7.81 14.73
N GLU A 288 24.66 8.33 14.85
CA GLU A 288 25.38 8.48 16.11
C GLU A 288 24.62 9.35 17.10
N GLU A 289 24.16 10.53 16.66
CA GLU A 289 23.35 11.44 17.49
C GLU A 289 22.08 10.76 18.00
N VAL A 290 21.33 10.05 17.15
CA VAL A 290 20.11 9.34 17.56
C VAL A 290 20.40 8.32 18.67
N LEU A 291 21.46 7.53 18.52
CA LEU A 291 21.84 6.53 19.52
C LEU A 291 22.30 7.17 20.83
N ASP A 292 23.09 8.25 20.75
CA ASP A 292 23.53 8.99 21.93
C ASP A 292 22.36 9.70 22.64
N SER A 293 21.39 10.26 21.90
CA SER A 293 20.20 10.88 22.48
C SER A 293 19.29 9.87 23.18
N ILE A 294 19.16 8.65 22.65
CA ILE A 294 18.47 7.56 23.36
C ILE A 294 19.20 7.23 24.68
N LYS A 295 20.53 7.07 24.61
CA LYS A 295 21.37 6.74 25.78
C LYS A 295 21.33 7.84 26.85
N ASN A 296 21.29 9.10 26.43
CA ASN A 296 21.23 10.27 27.32
C ASN A 296 19.81 10.59 27.80
N ASN A 297 18.82 9.78 27.42
CA ASN A 297 17.43 9.93 27.83
C ASN A 297 16.79 11.26 27.38
N GLU A 298 17.23 11.80 26.24
CA GLU A 298 16.79 13.10 25.71
C GLU A 298 15.28 13.15 25.52
N ASP A 299 14.64 14.27 25.87
CA ASP A 299 13.17 14.41 25.87
C ASP A 299 12.58 14.23 24.46
N GLU A 300 13.21 14.84 23.45
CA GLU A 300 12.84 14.78 22.02
C GLU A 300 13.27 13.47 21.35
N VAL A 301 13.04 12.34 22.04
CA VAL A 301 13.13 10.98 21.49
C VAL A 301 11.80 10.30 21.75
N SER A 302 11.00 10.15 20.71
CA SER A 302 9.66 9.59 20.83
C SER A 302 9.67 8.07 21.06
N PRO A 303 8.55 7.47 21.52
CA PRO A 303 8.36 6.03 21.46
C PRO A 303 8.56 5.48 20.03
N SER A 304 8.01 6.13 19.00
CA SER A 304 8.19 5.69 17.61
C SER A 304 9.66 5.72 17.15
N ASN A 305 10.48 6.67 17.61
CA ASN A 305 11.92 6.65 17.34
C ASN A 305 12.59 5.41 17.93
N ILE A 306 12.22 5.01 19.16
CA ILE A 306 12.78 3.82 19.81
C ILE A 306 12.37 2.55 19.06
N PHE A 307 11.11 2.43 18.63
CA PHE A 307 10.67 1.28 17.82
C PHE A 307 11.40 1.22 16.47
N ALA A 308 11.57 2.36 15.78
CA ALA A 308 12.32 2.41 14.53
C ALA A 308 13.78 1.97 14.73
N VAL A 309 14.47 2.52 15.74
CA VAL A 309 15.85 2.16 16.05
C VAL A 309 15.97 0.69 16.48
N ALA A 310 15.07 0.19 17.33
CA ALA A 310 15.04 -1.22 17.73
C ALA A 310 14.90 -2.15 16.52
N SER A 311 13.99 -1.81 15.60
CA SER A 311 13.75 -2.58 14.38
C SER A 311 15.02 -2.64 13.52
N ILE A 312 15.63 -1.48 13.27
CA ILE A 312 16.83 -1.36 12.44
C ILE A 312 17.99 -2.15 13.04
N LEU A 313 18.24 -2.03 14.34
CA LEU A 313 19.32 -2.72 15.04
C LEU A 313 19.15 -4.25 15.08
N GLU A 314 17.92 -4.76 14.93
CA GLU A 314 17.61 -6.20 14.85
C GLU A 314 17.46 -6.71 13.40
N GLY A 315 17.76 -5.87 12.41
CA GLY A 315 17.65 -6.23 10.99
C GLY A 315 16.20 -6.35 10.49
N ALA A 316 15.22 -5.88 11.27
CA ALA A 316 13.83 -5.80 10.87
C ALA A 316 13.57 -4.51 10.07
N HIS A 317 12.65 -4.57 9.11
CA HIS A 317 12.20 -3.39 8.38
C HIS A 317 11.17 -2.61 9.20
N TYR A 318 11.11 -1.29 9.05
CA TYR A 318 10.20 -0.44 9.81
C TYR A 318 9.29 0.41 8.91
N ILE A 319 7.99 0.38 9.17
CA ILE A 319 7.00 1.14 8.42
C ILE A 319 6.22 2.04 9.36
N ASN A 320 6.17 3.35 9.06
CA ASN A 320 5.39 4.32 9.81
C ASN A 320 4.02 4.56 9.14
N GLY A 321 2.97 4.00 9.72
CA GLY A 321 1.59 4.18 9.26
C GLY A 321 0.91 5.46 9.77
N SER A 322 1.60 6.26 10.58
CA SER A 322 1.09 7.49 11.23
C SER A 322 1.88 8.72 10.76
N PRO A 323 1.39 9.95 11.01
CA PRO A 323 1.95 11.15 10.37
C PRO A 323 3.12 11.81 11.11
N GLN A 324 3.50 11.35 12.31
CA GLN A 324 4.66 11.93 13.00
C GLN A 324 5.96 11.67 12.23
N ASN A 325 6.93 12.58 12.36
CA ASN A 325 8.23 12.54 11.70
C ASN A 325 9.20 11.51 12.33
N THR A 326 8.78 10.25 12.47
CA THR A 326 9.60 9.17 13.06
C THR A 326 10.93 9.01 12.33
N LEU A 327 10.91 9.11 10.99
CA LEU A 327 12.06 8.87 10.12
C LEU A 327 12.91 10.13 9.96
N VAL A 328 13.40 10.67 11.08
CA VAL A 328 14.38 11.77 11.12
C VAL A 328 15.68 11.36 10.39
N PRO A 329 16.51 12.32 9.92
CA PRO A 329 17.67 12.03 9.10
C PRO A 329 18.63 10.99 9.72
N GLY A 330 18.85 11.05 11.04
CA GLY A 330 19.69 10.08 11.74
C GLY A 330 19.15 8.64 11.73
N ILE A 331 17.82 8.47 11.76
CA ILE A 331 17.18 7.15 11.66
C ILE A 331 17.28 6.61 10.23
N ILE A 332 17.12 7.47 9.22
CA ILE A 332 17.34 7.08 7.81
C ILE A 332 18.80 6.64 7.61
N GLN A 333 19.75 7.42 8.11
CA GLN A 333 21.18 7.06 8.04
C GLN A 333 21.48 5.74 8.77
N LEU A 334 20.84 5.48 9.91
CA LEU A 334 20.98 4.22 10.63
C LEU A 334 20.43 3.04 9.80
N ALA A 335 19.29 3.20 9.15
CA ALA A 335 18.71 2.18 8.27
C ALA A 335 19.62 1.84 7.08
N GLU A 336 20.25 2.86 6.48
CA GLU A 336 21.24 2.70 5.41
C GLU A 336 22.47 1.92 5.90
N LYS A 337 23.03 2.27 7.07
CA LYS A 337 24.18 1.56 7.68
C LYS A 337 23.88 0.08 7.95
N HIS A 338 22.63 -0.24 8.28
CA HIS A 338 22.19 -1.60 8.63
C HIS A 338 21.57 -2.37 7.45
N ASN A 339 21.50 -1.79 6.25
CA ASN A 339 20.89 -2.38 5.06
C ASN A 339 19.46 -2.91 5.30
N VAL A 340 18.65 -2.10 5.98
CA VAL A 340 17.22 -2.39 6.20
C VAL A 340 16.35 -1.34 5.53
N PHE A 341 15.10 -1.70 5.26
CA PHE A 341 14.12 -0.80 4.70
C PHE A 341 13.34 -0.04 5.76
N VAL A 342 13.10 1.24 5.46
CA VAL A 342 12.15 2.12 6.13
C VAL A 342 11.14 2.66 5.12
N GLY A 343 9.89 2.83 5.57
CA GLY A 343 8.82 3.41 4.76
C GLY A 343 7.84 4.20 5.62
N GLY A 344 7.18 5.18 5.04
CA GLY A 344 6.31 6.12 5.73
C GLY A 344 6.09 7.37 4.87
N ASP A 345 5.22 8.32 5.22
CA ASP A 345 4.44 8.40 6.45
C ASP A 345 2.93 8.51 6.17
N ASP A 346 2.14 8.07 7.15
CA ASP A 346 0.66 8.12 7.23
C ASP A 346 -0.12 7.34 6.15
N PHE A 347 -0.98 6.39 6.53
CA PHE A 347 -1.77 5.59 5.58
C PHE A 347 -2.65 6.43 4.62
N LYS A 348 -2.56 6.21 3.31
CA LYS A 348 -3.42 6.87 2.32
C LYS A 348 -4.69 6.06 2.06
N SER A 349 -5.62 6.06 3.01
CA SER A 349 -6.85 5.23 3.01
C SER A 349 -8.00 5.76 2.13
N GLY A 350 -8.59 6.91 2.50
CA GLY A 350 -9.83 7.43 1.90
C GLY A 350 -9.68 8.80 1.23
N GLN A 351 -10.03 9.88 1.96
CA GLN A 351 -10.07 11.25 1.44
C GLN A 351 -8.79 11.67 0.70
N THR A 352 -7.61 11.46 1.30
CA THR A 352 -6.34 11.86 0.68
C THR A 352 -6.01 11.04 -0.56
N LYS A 353 -6.38 9.74 -0.58
CA LYS A 353 -6.22 8.87 -1.76
C LYS A 353 -7.01 9.44 -2.93
N PHE A 354 -8.28 9.74 -2.70
CA PHE A 354 -9.14 10.37 -3.70
C PHE A 354 -8.64 11.75 -4.14
N LYS A 355 -8.26 12.63 -3.19
CA LYS A 355 -7.67 13.95 -3.47
C LYS A 355 -6.47 13.86 -4.42
N SER A 356 -5.55 12.93 -4.13
CA SER A 356 -4.33 12.75 -4.93
C SER A 356 -4.58 12.27 -6.36
N ALA A 357 -5.70 11.58 -6.61
CA ALA A 357 -6.12 11.20 -7.96
C ALA A 357 -6.92 12.32 -8.65
N LEU A 358 -7.82 12.98 -7.92
CA LEU A 358 -8.67 14.03 -8.47
C LEU A 358 -7.85 15.25 -8.89
N VAL A 359 -6.90 15.71 -8.07
CA VAL A 359 -6.08 16.90 -8.41
C VAL A 359 -5.18 16.64 -9.61
N ASP A 360 -4.58 15.44 -9.73
CA ASP A 360 -3.82 15.05 -10.92
C ASP A 360 -4.72 15.04 -12.18
N PHE A 361 -5.94 14.52 -12.09
CA PHE A 361 -6.93 14.58 -13.17
C PHE A 361 -7.27 16.03 -13.57
N LEU A 362 -7.58 16.90 -12.59
CA LEU A 362 -7.98 18.28 -12.84
C LEU A 362 -6.86 19.08 -13.53
N VAL A 363 -5.63 19.01 -12.98
CA VAL A 363 -4.46 19.73 -13.52
C VAL A 363 -4.07 19.17 -14.89
N SER A 364 -4.09 17.86 -15.08
CA SER A 364 -3.82 17.23 -16.38
C SER A 364 -4.86 17.59 -17.44
N SER A 365 -6.10 17.88 -17.02
CA SER A 365 -7.19 18.35 -17.89
C SER A 365 -7.13 19.85 -18.19
N GLY A 366 -6.10 20.56 -17.72
CA GLY A 366 -5.97 22.01 -17.91
C GLY A 366 -6.93 22.84 -17.04
N LEU A 367 -7.47 22.28 -15.96
CA LEU A 367 -8.31 22.98 -15.00
C LEU A 367 -7.45 23.43 -13.83
N LYS A 368 -7.62 24.67 -13.37
CA LYS A 368 -6.82 25.24 -12.28
C LYS A 368 -7.58 25.17 -10.95
N PRO A 369 -7.29 24.21 -10.05
CA PRO A 369 -7.72 24.30 -8.66
C PRO A 369 -7.34 25.64 -8.04
N GLU A 370 -8.33 26.37 -7.54
CA GLU A 370 -8.17 27.64 -6.82
C GLU A 370 -8.39 27.47 -5.31
N SER A 371 -9.29 26.56 -4.94
CA SER A 371 -9.61 26.27 -3.54
C SER A 371 -9.90 24.79 -3.34
N ILE A 372 -9.34 24.24 -2.26
CA ILE A 372 -9.55 22.87 -1.80
C ILE A 372 -9.85 22.94 -0.30
N VAL A 373 -11.07 22.63 0.09
CA VAL A 373 -11.47 22.62 1.51
C VAL A 373 -11.87 21.21 1.91
N SER A 374 -11.15 20.61 2.86
CA SER A 374 -11.30 19.20 3.25
C SER A 374 -11.69 19.08 4.72
N TYR A 375 -12.98 18.88 4.99
CA TYR A 375 -13.51 18.61 6.32
C TYR A 375 -13.58 17.11 6.59
N ASN A 376 -13.34 16.74 7.85
CA ASN A 376 -13.42 15.38 8.32
C ASN A 376 -14.01 15.32 9.74
N HIS A 377 -14.85 14.32 10.01
CA HIS A 377 -15.17 13.96 11.39
C HIS A 377 -15.29 12.44 11.57
N LEU A 378 -14.86 11.97 12.74
CA LEU A 378 -14.82 10.56 13.13
C LEU A 378 -14.93 10.40 14.65
N GLY A 379 -15.41 9.26 15.12
CA GLY A 379 -15.74 8.99 16.52
C GLY A 379 -14.91 7.88 17.19
N ASN A 380 -13.98 7.28 16.45
CA ASN A 380 -13.05 6.26 16.96
C ASN A 380 -11.90 6.89 17.79
N ASN A 381 -10.99 6.04 18.30
CA ASN A 381 -9.88 6.52 19.13
C ASN A 381 -8.86 7.38 18.36
N ASP A 382 -8.75 7.21 17.04
CA ASP A 382 -7.93 8.09 16.19
C ASP A 382 -8.48 9.52 16.25
N GLY A 383 -9.78 9.71 16.00
CA GLY A 383 -10.43 11.02 16.13
C GLY A 383 -10.29 11.63 17.53
N LYS A 384 -10.40 10.81 18.57
CA LYS A 384 -10.22 11.25 19.97
C LYS A 384 -8.80 11.71 20.26
N ASN A 385 -7.78 11.03 19.73
CA ASN A 385 -6.38 11.44 19.87
C ASN A 385 -6.08 12.71 19.06
N LEU A 386 -6.64 12.82 17.86
CA LEU A 386 -6.48 13.98 16.97
C LEU A 386 -7.27 15.21 17.42
N SER A 387 -8.01 15.16 18.53
CA SER A 387 -8.69 16.34 19.08
C SER A 387 -7.74 17.32 19.76
N GLU A 388 -6.52 16.88 20.10
CA GLU A 388 -5.47 17.73 20.67
C GLU A 388 -4.56 18.30 19.57
N ALA A 389 -4.18 19.57 19.74
CA ALA A 389 -3.60 20.38 18.65
C ALA A 389 -2.26 19.85 18.13
N ARG A 390 -1.38 19.33 19.00
CA ARG A 390 -0.05 18.84 18.60
C ARG A 390 -0.16 17.57 17.73
N GLN A 391 -1.11 16.70 18.03
CA GLN A 391 -1.40 15.49 17.24
C GLN A 391 -2.15 15.83 15.95
N PHE A 392 -3.09 16.78 16.00
CA PHE A 392 -3.75 17.31 14.81
C PHE A 392 -2.74 17.89 13.82
N ARG A 393 -1.75 18.66 14.30
CA ARG A 393 -0.74 19.31 13.46
C ARG A 393 0.04 18.32 12.60
N SER A 394 0.42 17.16 13.14
CA SER A 394 1.07 16.08 12.38
C SER A 394 0.19 15.64 11.19
N LYS A 395 -1.12 15.44 11.45
CA LYS A 395 -2.09 15.00 10.44
C LYS A 395 -2.43 16.10 9.43
N GLU A 396 -2.39 17.36 9.86
CA GLU A 396 -2.61 18.52 9.00
C GLU A 396 -1.50 18.63 7.95
N ILE A 397 -0.23 18.58 8.37
CA ILE A 397 0.93 18.68 7.47
C ILE A 397 0.87 17.61 6.37
N SER A 398 0.72 16.35 6.76
CA SER A 398 0.71 15.21 5.81
C SER A 398 -0.50 15.20 4.85
N LYS A 399 -1.61 15.82 5.21
CA LYS A 399 -2.78 15.94 4.32
C LYS A 399 -2.72 17.15 3.40
N SER A 400 -1.98 18.18 3.77
CA SER A 400 -1.82 19.41 2.97
C SER A 400 -0.80 19.24 1.85
N SER A 401 0.32 18.54 2.10
CA SER A 401 1.43 18.43 1.13
C SER A 401 1.12 17.64 -0.15
N VAL A 402 -0.02 16.95 -0.23
CA VAL A 402 -0.34 16.00 -1.30
C VAL A 402 -0.61 16.65 -2.67
N VAL A 403 -0.72 17.99 -2.72
CA VAL A 403 -1.02 18.73 -3.96
C VAL A 403 0.16 19.55 -4.48
N ASP A 404 1.25 19.64 -3.73
CA ASP A 404 2.37 20.55 -4.02
C ASP A 404 3.05 20.21 -5.36
N ASP A 405 3.37 18.94 -5.59
CA ASP A 405 4.01 18.46 -6.83
C ASP A 405 3.13 18.67 -8.07
N MET A 406 1.80 18.60 -7.91
CA MET A 406 0.86 18.87 -9.01
C MET A 406 0.80 20.36 -9.36
N VAL A 407 0.83 21.26 -8.37
CA VAL A 407 0.92 22.71 -8.60
C VAL A 407 2.22 23.05 -9.32
N GLU A 408 3.34 22.47 -8.88
CA GLU A 408 4.65 22.70 -9.49
C GLU A 408 4.76 22.18 -10.93
N SER A 409 4.02 21.11 -11.26
CA SER A 409 4.08 20.46 -12.57
C SER A 409 3.55 21.31 -13.73
N ASN A 410 2.72 22.33 -13.46
CA ASN A 410 2.02 23.07 -14.50
C ASN A 410 2.15 24.59 -14.33
N ARG A 411 3.21 25.15 -14.92
CA ARG A 411 3.50 26.60 -14.93
C ARG A 411 2.56 27.42 -15.82
N ILE A 412 1.72 26.79 -16.63
CA ILE A 412 0.67 27.50 -17.40
C ILE A 412 -0.47 27.86 -16.45
N LEU A 413 -0.94 26.90 -15.65
CA LEU A 413 -2.00 27.13 -14.67
C LEU A 413 -1.49 27.89 -13.44
N TYR A 414 -0.26 27.61 -13.00
CA TYR A 414 0.36 28.25 -11.84
C TYR A 414 1.69 28.96 -12.22
N PRO A 415 1.64 30.11 -12.91
CA PRO A 415 2.85 30.83 -13.35
C PRO A 415 3.80 31.16 -12.20
N GLU A 416 3.24 31.52 -11.04
CA GLU A 416 3.98 31.88 -9.82
C GLU A 416 4.20 30.70 -8.86
N SER A 417 3.79 29.48 -9.22
CA SER A 417 3.76 28.32 -8.29
C SER A 417 3.04 28.58 -6.96
N LYS A 418 2.06 29.49 -6.97
CA LYS A 418 1.23 29.72 -5.80
C LYS A 418 0.21 28.61 -5.65
N ASN A 419 0.28 27.89 -4.53
CA ASN A 419 -0.71 26.88 -4.16
C ASN A 419 -2.13 27.48 -4.05
N PRO A 420 -3.18 26.69 -4.34
CA PRO A 420 -4.56 27.08 -4.07
C PRO A 420 -4.79 27.29 -2.56
N ASP A 421 -5.88 27.97 -2.22
CA ASP A 421 -6.34 27.99 -0.83
C ASP A 421 -6.64 26.56 -0.38
N HIS A 422 -5.90 26.06 0.61
CA HIS A 422 -6.01 24.67 1.06
C HIS A 422 -6.26 24.61 2.56
N THR A 423 -7.45 24.14 2.95
CA THR A 423 -7.86 24.06 4.37
C THR A 423 -8.21 22.63 4.74
N ILE A 424 -7.72 22.19 5.90
CA ILE A 424 -7.94 20.82 6.41
C ILE A 424 -8.52 20.91 7.80
N VAL A 425 -9.63 20.21 8.04
CA VAL A 425 -10.30 20.16 9.33
C VAL A 425 -10.55 18.72 9.72
N ILE A 426 -10.27 18.38 10.99
CA ILE A 426 -10.64 17.11 11.60
C ILE A 426 -11.35 17.41 12.92
N LYS A 427 -12.52 16.82 13.13
CA LYS A 427 -13.30 16.93 14.37
C LYS A 427 -13.61 15.57 14.96
N TYR A 428 -13.56 15.49 16.29
CA TYR A 428 -14.00 14.32 17.02
C TYR A 428 -15.51 14.36 17.21
N VAL A 429 -16.23 13.41 16.62
CA VAL A 429 -17.69 13.27 16.71
C VAL A 429 -18.00 11.83 17.10
N PRO A 430 -18.18 11.51 18.40
CA PRO A 430 -18.28 10.13 18.89
C PRO A 430 -19.32 9.26 18.19
N PHE A 431 -20.45 9.87 17.78
CA PHE A 431 -21.60 9.15 17.22
C PHE A 431 -21.28 8.32 15.98
N VAL A 432 -20.37 8.79 15.11
CA VAL A 432 -20.08 8.09 13.85
C VAL A 432 -19.09 6.93 14.01
N GLY A 433 -18.49 6.75 15.20
CA GLY A 433 -17.55 5.65 15.45
C GLY A 433 -16.40 5.61 14.43
N ASP A 434 -16.14 4.43 13.85
CA ASP A 434 -15.12 4.23 12.82
C ASP A 434 -15.52 4.74 11.42
N SER A 435 -16.82 5.04 11.22
CA SER A 435 -17.41 5.50 9.97
C SER A 435 -17.13 7.00 9.76
N LYS A 436 -15.87 7.31 9.50
CA LYS A 436 -15.38 8.66 9.22
C LYS A 436 -16.14 9.28 8.05
N ARG A 437 -16.55 10.55 8.19
CA ARG A 437 -17.13 11.34 7.10
C ARG A 437 -16.11 12.33 6.57
N ALA A 438 -15.87 12.31 5.27
CA ALA A 438 -15.09 13.31 4.54
C ALA A 438 -16.04 14.17 3.70
N MET A 439 -15.87 15.48 3.79
CA MET A 439 -16.62 16.45 2.99
C MET A 439 -15.61 17.40 2.37
N ASP A 440 -15.55 17.40 1.05
CA ASP A 440 -14.56 18.15 0.29
C ASP A 440 -15.24 19.07 -0.72
N GLU A 441 -14.71 20.28 -0.85
CA GLU A 441 -15.08 21.23 -1.91
C GLU A 441 -13.84 21.57 -2.74
N TYR A 442 -13.93 21.38 -4.05
CA TYR A 442 -12.90 21.75 -5.02
C TYR A 442 -13.48 22.81 -5.95
N ILE A 443 -12.88 24.00 -5.98
CA ILE A 443 -13.28 25.08 -6.87
C ILE A 443 -12.15 25.31 -7.87
N CYS A 444 -12.45 25.15 -9.16
CA CYS A 444 -11.49 25.37 -10.24
C CYS A 444 -11.87 26.58 -11.08
N SER A 445 -10.88 27.37 -11.48
CA SER A 445 -11.00 28.28 -12.62
C SER A 445 -10.93 27.48 -13.92
N ILE A 446 -11.81 27.77 -14.86
CA ILE A 446 -11.91 27.11 -16.16
C ILE A 446 -11.90 28.14 -17.31
N PHE A 447 -12.16 27.69 -18.53
CA PHE A 447 -12.12 28.51 -19.74
C PHE A 447 -12.91 29.83 -19.60
N MET A 448 -12.33 30.92 -20.11
CA MET A 448 -12.94 32.26 -20.17
C MET A 448 -13.43 32.82 -18.83
N GLY A 449 -12.75 32.47 -17.73
CA GLY A 449 -13.07 32.99 -16.39
C GLY A 449 -14.27 32.29 -15.72
N GLY A 450 -14.76 31.20 -16.32
CA GLY A 450 -15.76 30.35 -15.69
C GLY A 450 -15.21 29.66 -14.44
N LYS A 451 -16.13 29.11 -13.63
CA LYS A 451 -15.78 28.28 -12.46
C LYS A 451 -16.47 26.93 -12.55
N GLN A 452 -15.78 25.90 -12.08
CA GLN A 452 -16.34 24.58 -11.86
C GLN A 452 -16.16 24.21 -10.38
N THR A 453 -17.25 23.80 -9.73
CA THR A 453 -17.25 23.43 -8.31
C THR A 453 -17.65 21.98 -8.14
N PHE A 454 -16.85 21.22 -7.41
CA PHE A 454 -17.15 19.85 -7.01
C PHE A 454 -17.37 19.82 -5.50
N VAL A 455 -18.55 19.38 -5.07
CA VAL A 455 -18.87 19.14 -3.66
C VAL A 455 -19.01 17.63 -3.46
N ILE A 456 -18.20 17.08 -2.56
CA ILE A 456 -18.01 15.63 -2.43
C ILE A 456 -18.27 15.24 -0.99
N HIS A 457 -19.11 14.22 -0.80
CA HIS A 457 -19.29 13.54 0.48
C HIS A 457 -18.82 12.10 0.35
N ASN A 458 -17.95 11.67 1.26
CA ASN A 458 -17.42 10.30 1.28
C ASN A 458 -17.56 9.72 2.70
N THR A 459 -18.28 8.61 2.80
CA THR A 459 -18.35 7.79 4.02
C THR A 459 -17.25 6.74 3.95
N CYS A 460 -16.30 6.84 4.87
CA CYS A 460 -15.10 6.02 4.94
C CYS A 460 -15.15 5.17 6.21
N GLU A 461 -15.37 3.86 6.09
CA GLU A 461 -15.09 2.92 7.18
C GLU A 461 -13.56 2.81 7.33
N ASP A 462 -12.99 3.64 8.21
CA ASP A 462 -11.57 4.01 8.14
C ASP A 462 -10.65 2.80 8.36
N SER A 463 -11.01 1.91 9.29
CA SER A 463 -10.25 0.68 9.56
C SER A 463 -10.34 -0.34 8.43
N LEU A 464 -11.50 -0.44 7.75
CA LEU A 464 -11.69 -1.31 6.59
C LEU A 464 -10.93 -0.79 5.36
N LEU A 465 -10.68 0.52 5.28
CA LEU A 465 -9.82 1.11 4.24
C LEU A 465 -8.33 1.06 4.60
N ALA A 466 -7.96 1.20 5.87
CA ALA A 466 -6.57 1.22 6.32
C ALA A 466 -5.95 -0.18 6.40
N THR A 467 -6.72 -1.18 6.87
CA THR A 467 -6.24 -2.54 7.08
C THR A 467 -5.67 -3.20 5.81
N PRO A 468 -6.30 -3.10 4.62
CA PRO A 468 -5.71 -3.62 3.40
C PRO A 468 -4.37 -2.96 3.03
N LEU A 469 -4.19 -1.67 3.36
CA LEU A 469 -2.92 -0.96 3.12
C LEU A 469 -1.81 -1.47 4.04
N ILE A 470 -2.12 -1.87 5.28
CA ILE A 470 -1.16 -2.51 6.18
C ILE A 470 -0.60 -3.77 5.52
N TYR A 471 -1.47 -4.61 4.93
CA TYR A 471 -1.01 -5.79 4.22
C TYR A 471 -0.17 -5.45 3.01
N ASP A 472 -0.62 -4.53 2.17
CA ASP A 472 0.12 -4.12 0.97
C ASP A 472 1.51 -3.58 1.32
N LEU A 473 1.63 -2.75 2.37
CA LEU A 473 2.90 -2.22 2.86
C LEU A 473 3.86 -3.34 3.28
N VAL A 474 3.37 -4.30 4.05
CA VAL A 474 4.15 -5.47 4.49
C VAL A 474 4.58 -6.33 3.30
N ILE A 475 3.65 -6.67 2.42
CA ILE A 475 3.87 -7.56 1.28
C ILE A 475 4.87 -6.95 0.29
N LEU A 476 4.74 -5.66 -0.02
CA LEU A 476 5.67 -4.97 -0.90
C LEU A 476 7.05 -4.78 -0.27
N THR A 477 7.13 -4.60 1.04
CA THR A 477 8.42 -4.53 1.77
C THR A 477 9.13 -5.88 1.77
N GLU A 478 8.38 -6.98 1.97
CA GLU A 478 8.94 -8.33 1.85
C GLU A 478 9.44 -8.62 0.43
N LEU A 479 8.65 -8.26 -0.59
CA LEU A 479 9.06 -8.39 -1.99
C LEU A 479 10.35 -7.61 -2.25
N ALA A 480 10.44 -6.35 -1.80
CA ALA A 480 11.65 -5.54 -1.92
C ALA A 480 12.88 -6.20 -1.27
N SER A 481 12.72 -6.89 -0.14
CA SER A 481 13.79 -7.62 0.56
C SER A 481 14.40 -8.79 -0.23
N ARG A 482 13.70 -9.24 -1.28
CA ARG A 482 14.11 -10.31 -2.19
C ARG A 482 14.66 -9.82 -3.52
N ILE A 483 14.65 -8.50 -3.74
CA ILE A 483 15.11 -7.89 -5.00
C ILE A 483 16.51 -7.31 -4.80
N SER A 484 17.38 -7.60 -5.76
CA SER A 484 18.64 -6.90 -5.95
C SER A 484 18.79 -6.51 -7.41
N TYR A 485 19.60 -5.48 -7.68
CA TYR A 485 19.85 -5.02 -9.03
C TYR A 485 21.32 -4.62 -9.20
N SER A 486 21.76 -4.61 -10.46
CA SER A 486 23.05 -4.09 -10.89
C SER A 486 22.87 -3.27 -12.18
N THR A 487 23.70 -2.25 -12.36
CA THR A 487 23.81 -1.44 -13.59
C THR A 487 25.11 -1.70 -14.38
N ASP A 488 26.02 -2.51 -13.82
CA ASP A 488 27.28 -2.94 -14.42
C ASP A 488 27.32 -4.46 -14.66
N ASN A 489 26.24 -5.16 -14.32
CA ASN A 489 26.08 -6.62 -14.31
C ASN A 489 27.04 -7.38 -13.37
N GLU A 490 27.74 -6.69 -12.47
CA GLU A 490 28.73 -7.28 -11.56
C GLU A 490 28.32 -7.06 -10.10
N ASN A 491 28.05 -5.81 -9.73
CA ASN A 491 27.84 -5.41 -8.34
C ASN A 491 26.34 -5.31 -8.03
N TYR A 492 25.77 -6.40 -7.51
CA TYR A 492 24.38 -6.43 -7.09
C TYR A 492 24.18 -5.79 -5.72
N ARG A 493 23.18 -4.91 -5.64
CA ARG A 493 22.77 -4.24 -4.40
C ARG A 493 21.26 -4.25 -4.25
N GLN A 494 20.79 -4.07 -3.02
CA GLN A 494 19.39 -3.86 -2.74
C GLN A 494 18.94 -2.46 -3.18
N PHE A 495 17.63 -2.22 -3.16
CA PHE A 495 17.09 -0.87 -3.27
C PHE A 495 17.58 0.03 -2.14
N HIS A 496 17.39 1.34 -2.32
CA HIS A 496 17.66 2.31 -1.26
C HIS A 496 16.82 1.99 0.00
N SER A 497 17.38 2.21 1.19
CA SER A 497 16.72 1.91 2.47
C SER A 497 15.36 2.60 2.62
N VAL A 498 15.22 3.83 2.14
CA VAL A 498 13.91 4.49 2.00
C VAL A 498 13.15 3.92 0.79
N LEU A 499 12.13 3.09 1.04
CA LEU A 499 11.32 2.44 0.00
C LEU A 499 10.20 3.35 -0.54
N SER A 500 10.57 4.33 -1.37
CA SER A 500 9.60 5.24 -2.00
C SER A 500 8.59 4.54 -2.93
N VAL A 501 8.82 3.28 -3.34
CA VAL A 501 7.82 2.49 -4.08
C VAL A 501 6.52 2.26 -3.28
N LEU A 502 6.57 2.40 -1.95
CA LEU A 502 5.40 2.30 -1.07
C LEU A 502 4.49 3.54 -1.10
N SER A 503 4.86 4.60 -1.82
CA SER A 503 4.19 5.91 -1.79
C SER A 503 2.70 5.86 -2.15
N LEU A 504 2.26 4.89 -2.96
CA LEU A 504 0.83 4.71 -3.29
C LEU A 504 -0.04 4.46 -2.04
N LEU A 505 0.55 3.98 -0.95
CA LEU A 505 -0.11 3.60 0.30
C LEU A 505 0.06 4.65 1.40
N LEU A 506 0.80 5.73 1.14
CA LEU A 506 1.26 6.71 2.12
C LEU A 506 0.89 8.15 1.69
N LYS A 507 0.56 9.02 2.65
CA LYS A 507 0.10 10.40 2.38
C LYS A 507 1.26 11.36 2.19
N ALA A 508 2.28 11.24 3.03
CA ALA A 508 3.48 12.06 3.00
C ALA A 508 4.69 11.15 2.82
N PRO A 509 4.89 10.61 1.61
CA PRO A 509 5.92 9.60 1.41
C PRO A 509 7.31 10.17 1.66
N VAL A 510 8.05 9.51 2.54
CA VAL A 510 9.48 9.71 2.75
C VAL A 510 10.20 9.13 1.55
N VAL A 511 11.13 9.90 0.98
CA VAL A 511 11.87 9.57 -0.24
C VAL A 511 13.37 9.65 0.00
N PRO A 512 14.20 8.96 -0.80
CA PRO A 512 15.65 9.09 -0.73
C PRO A 512 16.11 10.56 -0.80
N SER A 513 17.15 10.90 -0.04
CA SER A 513 17.65 12.27 0.05
C SER A 513 17.98 12.85 -1.34
N GLY A 514 17.53 14.08 -1.59
CA GLY A 514 17.72 14.77 -2.88
C GLY A 514 16.84 14.28 -4.04
N THR A 515 15.86 13.40 -3.78
CA THR A 515 14.88 12.96 -4.79
C THR A 515 13.50 13.63 -4.56
N PRO A 516 12.71 13.86 -5.62
CA PRO A 516 11.42 14.53 -5.48
C PRO A 516 10.36 13.60 -4.88
N VAL A 517 9.44 14.20 -4.14
CA VAL A 517 8.20 13.55 -3.71
C VAL A 517 7.21 13.58 -4.87
N GLY A 518 6.57 12.45 -5.18
CA GLY A 518 5.45 12.40 -6.12
C GLY A 518 4.21 11.87 -5.40
N ASN A 519 3.11 12.61 -5.41
CA ASN A 519 1.92 12.30 -4.60
C ASN A 519 0.75 11.71 -5.39
N ALA A 520 0.69 11.98 -6.71
CA ALA A 520 -0.39 11.54 -7.58
C ALA A 520 -0.56 10.01 -7.58
N PHE A 521 -1.72 9.53 -7.09
CA PHE A 521 -1.94 8.11 -6.84
C PHE A 521 -1.76 7.23 -8.08
N MET A 522 -2.31 7.64 -9.22
CA MET A 522 -2.22 6.82 -10.45
C MET A 522 -0.80 6.73 -11.00
N ARG A 523 0.02 7.78 -10.82
CA ARG A 523 1.45 7.74 -11.19
C ARG A 523 2.25 6.80 -10.28
N GLN A 524 1.93 6.79 -8.99
CA GLN A 524 2.54 5.87 -8.03
C GLN A 524 2.11 4.42 -8.29
N PHE A 525 0.84 4.18 -8.63
CA PHE A 525 0.34 2.87 -9.03
C PHE A 525 1.06 2.37 -10.29
N LEU A 526 1.20 3.22 -11.32
CA LEU A 526 1.94 2.89 -12.54
C LEU A 526 3.42 2.57 -12.25
N THR A 527 4.05 3.30 -11.33
CA THR A 527 5.43 3.01 -10.89
C THR A 527 5.54 1.59 -10.32
N LEU A 528 4.59 1.21 -9.46
CA LEU A 528 4.58 -0.12 -8.86
C LEU A 528 4.28 -1.22 -9.88
N THR A 529 3.27 -1.07 -10.73
CA THR A 529 2.89 -2.08 -11.74
C THR A 529 3.95 -2.25 -12.82
N LYS A 530 4.61 -1.15 -13.24
CA LYS A 530 5.75 -1.21 -14.15
C LYS A 530 6.94 -1.89 -13.50
N LEU A 531 7.21 -1.65 -12.22
CA LEU A 531 8.29 -2.34 -11.51
C LEU A 531 8.07 -3.85 -11.50
N VAL A 532 6.90 -4.34 -11.08
CA VAL A 532 6.66 -5.80 -11.00
C VAL A 532 6.67 -6.49 -12.36
N THR A 533 6.16 -5.84 -13.41
CA THR A 533 6.23 -6.38 -14.78
C THR A 533 7.68 -6.42 -15.28
N VAL A 534 8.48 -5.38 -15.03
CA VAL A 534 9.92 -5.37 -15.31
C VAL A 534 10.67 -6.49 -14.58
N LEU A 535 10.36 -6.72 -13.31
CA LEU A 535 10.97 -7.80 -12.53
C LEU A 535 10.60 -9.18 -13.08
N ALA A 536 9.35 -9.36 -13.53
CA ALA A 536 8.89 -10.57 -14.22
C ALA A 536 9.44 -10.71 -15.65
N GLY A 537 10.03 -9.64 -16.19
CA GLY A 537 10.56 -9.57 -17.55
C GLY A 537 9.51 -9.35 -18.64
N VAL A 538 8.35 -8.82 -18.25
CA VAL A 538 7.32 -8.32 -19.15
C VAL A 538 7.61 -6.85 -19.43
N SER A 539 8.08 -6.55 -20.64
CA SER A 539 8.28 -5.19 -21.13
C SER A 539 7.22 -4.84 -22.17
N SER A 540 6.34 -3.89 -21.86
CA SER A 540 5.33 -3.39 -22.78
C SER A 540 5.22 -1.87 -22.74
N ASP A 541 4.80 -1.27 -23.84
CA ASP A 541 4.29 0.11 -23.91
C ASP A 541 2.77 0.06 -24.12
N SER A 542 2.06 -0.71 -23.25
CA SER A 542 0.63 -1.00 -23.39
C SER A 542 -0.29 0.20 -23.25
N GLU A 543 0.23 1.37 -22.88
CA GLU A 543 -0.54 2.62 -22.78
C GLU A 543 -0.78 3.28 -24.15
N ILE A 544 0.11 3.06 -25.13
CA ILE A 544 -0.04 3.67 -26.46
C ILE A 544 -0.83 2.80 -27.44
N GLN A 545 -0.74 1.47 -27.33
CA GLN A 545 -1.40 0.47 -28.20
C GLN A 545 -1.41 0.87 -29.69
N LEU A 546 -0.20 1.07 -30.24
CA LEU A 546 -0.01 1.50 -31.64
C LEU A 546 -0.74 0.59 -32.63
N GLU A 547 -0.86 -0.71 -32.31
CA GLU A 547 -1.59 -1.71 -33.10
C GLU A 547 -3.03 -1.29 -33.44
N PHE A 548 -3.67 -0.42 -32.65
CA PHE A 548 -5.06 0.01 -32.87
C PHE A 548 -5.24 1.13 -33.90
N PHE A 549 -4.20 1.89 -34.20
CA PHE A 549 -4.29 3.04 -35.12
C PHE A 549 -3.08 3.21 -36.06
N ALA A 550 -2.04 2.40 -35.88
CA ALA A 550 -0.86 2.29 -36.70
C ALA A 550 -0.50 0.80 -36.88
N PRO A 551 -1.36 0.00 -37.54
CA PRO A 551 -1.18 -1.44 -37.65
C PRO A 551 0.17 -1.79 -38.28
N SER A 552 0.89 -2.73 -37.65
CA SER A 552 2.20 -3.14 -38.12
C SER A 552 2.08 -4.12 -39.30
N ASN A 553 2.88 -3.93 -40.35
CA ASN A 553 2.97 -4.89 -41.48
C ASN A 553 3.69 -6.19 -41.10
N THR A 554 4.21 -6.29 -39.87
CA THR A 554 5.04 -7.39 -39.37
C THR A 554 4.26 -8.52 -38.73
N GLU A 555 3.03 -8.28 -38.24
CA GLU A 555 2.18 -9.32 -37.62
C GLU A 555 1.68 -10.40 -38.60
N GLY A 556 1.88 -10.20 -39.90
CA GLY A 556 1.54 -11.19 -40.94
C GLY A 556 2.62 -12.24 -41.23
N LYS A 557 3.83 -12.16 -40.67
CA LYS A 557 4.95 -13.06 -41.03
C LYS A 557 5.30 -14.13 -39.99
N ASP A 558 4.83 -13.99 -38.75
CA ASP A 558 5.06 -14.97 -37.68
C ASP A 558 3.84 -15.85 -37.36
N LYS A 559 2.92 -16.02 -38.34
CA LYS A 559 2.09 -17.23 -38.37
C LYS A 559 2.98 -18.40 -38.76
N VAL A 560 3.62 -18.97 -37.75
CA VAL A 560 4.37 -20.23 -37.82
C VAL A 560 3.58 -21.23 -38.66
N ALA A 561 4.24 -21.69 -39.72
CA ALA A 561 3.78 -22.78 -40.55
C ALA A 561 3.75 -24.08 -39.72
N VAL A 562 2.54 -24.67 -39.68
CA VAL A 562 2.15 -26.06 -39.34
C VAL A 562 2.38 -26.53 -37.91
#